data_AF-A0A1I5QMV5-F1
#
_entry.id   AF-A0A1I5QMV5-F1
#
_cell.length_a   1.000
_cell.length_b   1.000
_cell.length_c   1.000
_cell.angle_alpha   90.00
_cell.angle_beta   90.00
_cell.angle_gamma   90.00
#
_symmetry.space_group_name_H-M   'P 1'
#
loop_
_entity.id
_entity.type
_entity.pdbx_description
1 polymer ?
#
loop_
_entity_poly.entity_id
_entity_poly.type
_entity_poly.pdbx_seq_one_letter_code
_entity_poly.pdbx_strand_id
1 'polypeptide(L)'
;MSIIADRRGRAPSIAWPIFALVVASVMVAAATIFAVTFNGPPPRRTAQSPAVVSEALRTGMPPRTPGPELAVRTTETPPRPDRGFRADQAARRTLATMLGVREADVVAYTMRPMPEEEGAFGRDFVLGWRTGGQWRIAQTPRPWLAPWHLTTLLAMLIAVVALAVPAWFIAQAISRPVRAVARAAERARAGAELPALPTGGAREVRALSTAVAAMHARLAAHAEGRTTMLAAIAHDLGTPLSRLAFRVEQLPEPARERAAADITEMRGLIAAALSFARDEAVGAMSRLDLGSLLESLGDDMAEAGAAVTVAPGARAIVRGDPVALRRLFANLLGNAVRYGDRAEVSWRVAGDRVTVVIDDHGPGVDPAGVERLFEPFVRGDPSRNRATGGTGLGLAIVRSVAARHDGEAVLENGPSGGQARVVLPIVG
;
A
#
# COMPACT_ATOMS: atom_id res chain seq x y z
N MET A 1 -25.29 -9.05 10.83
CA MET A 1 -25.04 -7.68 11.34
C MET A 1 -23.77 -7.75 12.17
N SER A 2 -22.64 -7.15 11.86
CA SER A 2 -22.17 -6.31 10.77
C SER A 2 -20.64 -6.25 10.94
N ILE A 3 -19.89 -6.45 9.85
CA ILE A 3 -18.55 -5.89 9.61
C ILE A 3 -17.44 -6.25 10.64
N ILE A 4 -16.68 -7.31 10.34
CA ILE A 4 -15.24 -7.31 10.60
C ILE A 4 -14.57 -7.37 9.23
N ALA A 5 -14.26 -6.18 8.75
CA ALA A 5 -13.64 -5.94 7.46
C ALA A 5 -12.22 -6.51 7.43
N ASP A 6 -11.96 -7.22 6.33
CA ASP A 6 -10.66 -7.56 5.78
C ASP A 6 -9.72 -6.33 5.79
N ARG A 7 -8.88 -6.23 6.82
CA ARG A 7 -7.69 -5.38 6.79
C ARG A 7 -6.54 -6.21 6.21
N ARG A 8 -6.50 -6.35 4.88
CA ARG A 8 -5.23 -6.56 4.18
C ARG A 8 -4.35 -5.35 4.48
N GLY A 9 -3.52 -5.49 5.51
CA GLY A 9 -2.55 -4.50 5.94
C GLY A 9 -1.56 -4.24 4.82
N ARG A 10 -1.85 -3.24 3.98
CA ARG A 10 -0.83 -2.59 3.18
C ARG A 10 0.15 -2.01 4.18
N ALA A 11 1.33 -2.63 4.31
CA ALA A 11 2.40 -2.10 5.12
C ALA A 11 2.55 -0.60 4.81
N PRO A 12 2.56 0.27 5.84
CA PRO A 12 2.59 1.70 5.61
C PRO A 12 3.83 2.05 4.80
N SER A 13 3.58 2.72 3.68
CA SER A 13 4.58 3.34 2.83
C SER A 13 5.75 3.93 3.61
N ILE A 14 7.00 3.55 3.30
CA ILE A 14 8.21 4.20 3.83
C ILE A 14 8.27 5.71 3.46
N ALA A 15 7.56 6.13 2.40
CA ALA A 15 7.41 7.55 2.05
C ALA A 15 6.78 8.37 3.19
N TRP A 16 5.86 7.78 3.97
CA TRP A 16 5.10 8.52 4.98
C TRP A 16 5.95 8.81 6.21
N PRO A 17 6.71 7.85 6.78
CA PRO A 17 7.71 8.15 7.81
C PRO A 17 8.77 9.16 7.37
N ILE A 18 9.31 9.04 6.16
CA ILE A 18 10.33 10.00 5.66
C ILE A 18 9.73 11.40 5.55
N PHE A 19 8.56 11.53 4.92
CA PHE A 19 7.85 12.80 4.82
C PHE A 19 7.50 13.36 6.20
N ALA A 20 6.95 12.53 7.09
CA ALA A 20 6.57 12.93 8.44
C ALA A 20 7.77 13.39 9.26
N LEU A 21 8.94 12.75 9.13
CA LEU A 21 10.16 13.15 9.82
C LEU A 21 10.67 14.51 9.33
N VAL A 22 10.68 14.74 8.00
CA VAL A 22 11.07 16.03 7.44
C VAL A 22 10.07 17.12 7.86
N VAL A 23 8.76 16.87 7.75
CA VAL A 23 7.73 17.81 8.20
C VAL A 23 7.83 18.09 9.69
N ALA A 24 8.04 17.07 10.52
CA ALA A 24 8.22 17.25 11.96
C ALA A 24 9.43 18.11 12.28
N SER A 25 10.57 17.89 11.60
CA SER A 25 11.78 18.73 11.75
C SER A 25 11.51 20.19 11.37
N VAL A 26 10.83 20.41 10.24
CA VAL A 26 10.40 21.74 9.78
C VAL A 26 9.45 22.41 10.77
N MET A 27 8.50 21.65 11.32
CA MET A 27 7.55 22.15 12.32
C MET A 27 8.23 22.53 13.63
N VAL A 28 9.23 21.76 14.09
CA VAL A 28 10.02 22.09 15.29
C VAL A 28 10.83 23.37 15.06
N ALA A 29 11.47 23.52 13.90
CA ALA A 29 12.18 24.74 13.53
C ALA A 29 11.22 25.95 13.48
N ALA A 30 10.06 25.79 12.84
CA ALA A 30 9.02 26.83 12.78
C ALA A 30 8.50 27.21 14.16
N ALA A 31 8.21 26.24 15.04
CA ALA A 31 7.77 26.48 16.41
C ALA A 31 8.84 27.23 17.23
N THR A 32 10.12 26.91 17.02
CA THR A 32 11.24 27.60 17.68
C THR A 32 11.31 29.05 17.21
N ILE A 33 11.23 29.30 15.90
CA ILE A 33 11.21 30.65 15.33
C ILE A 33 9.99 31.43 15.80
N PHE A 34 8.81 30.80 15.86
CA PHE A 34 7.59 31.40 16.39
C PHE A 34 7.77 31.81 17.86
N ALA A 35 8.31 30.94 18.71
CA ALA A 35 8.57 31.23 20.11
C ALA A 35 9.55 32.40 20.28
N VAL A 36 10.62 32.45 19.47
CA VAL A 36 11.58 33.57 19.45
C VAL A 36 10.93 34.86 18.97
N THR A 37 10.02 34.78 17.99
CA THR A 37 9.37 35.95 17.41
C THR A 37 8.35 36.56 18.36
N PHE A 38 7.49 35.75 18.98
CA PHE A 38 6.40 36.25 19.83
C PHE A 38 6.83 36.53 21.28
N ASN A 39 7.94 35.95 21.75
CA ASN A 39 8.50 36.23 23.07
C ASN A 39 9.77 37.10 23.03
N GLY A 40 10.35 37.32 21.85
CA GLY A 40 11.56 38.12 21.67
C GLY A 40 11.26 39.62 21.47
N PRO A 41 12.24 40.50 21.74
CA PRO A 41 12.09 41.93 21.51
C PRO A 41 12.01 42.23 20.00
N PRO A 42 11.24 43.25 19.57
CA PRO A 42 11.17 43.63 18.17
C PRO A 42 12.54 44.06 17.61
N PRO A 43 12.80 43.85 16.31
CA PRO A 43 14.13 43.99 15.72
C PRO A 43 14.68 45.42 15.65
N ARG A 44 13.82 46.46 15.82
CA ARG A 44 14.26 47.87 15.90
C ARG A 44 13.75 48.52 17.18
N ARG A 45 14.67 48.95 18.05
CA ARG A 45 14.43 49.82 19.20
C ARG A 45 14.61 51.28 18.75
N THR A 46 13.57 51.92 18.23
CA THR A 46 13.61 53.37 18.06
C THR A 46 13.10 54.00 19.34
N ALA A 47 14.02 54.48 20.19
CA ALA A 47 13.68 55.27 21.36
C ALA A 47 13.06 56.61 20.91
N GLN A 48 12.12 57.15 21.68
CA GLN A 48 11.55 58.47 21.41
C GLN A 48 12.31 59.56 22.17
N SER A 49 12.66 60.64 21.48
CA SER A 49 13.25 61.81 22.15
C SER A 49 12.22 62.45 23.10
N PRO A 50 12.61 62.85 24.32
CA PRO A 50 11.72 63.54 25.26
C PRO A 50 11.21 64.88 24.72
N ALA A 51 11.94 65.50 23.80
CA ALA A 51 11.50 66.70 23.10
C ALA A 51 10.26 66.44 22.25
N VAL A 52 10.23 65.32 21.52
CA VAL A 52 9.09 64.95 20.65
C VAL A 52 7.84 64.65 21.50
N VAL A 53 8.01 63.94 22.61
CA VAL A 53 6.87 63.59 23.48
C VAL A 53 6.33 64.80 24.24
N SER A 54 7.21 65.65 24.77
CA SER A 54 6.79 66.90 25.43
C SER A 54 6.07 67.84 24.45
N GLU A 55 6.50 67.90 23.20
CA GLU A 55 5.82 68.69 22.17
C GLU A 55 4.44 68.14 21.80
N ALA A 56 4.32 66.81 21.71
CA ALA A 56 3.02 66.17 21.49
C ALA A 56 2.03 66.42 22.64
N LEU A 57 2.53 66.44 23.89
CA LEU A 57 1.71 66.78 25.07
C LEU A 57 1.33 68.27 25.11
N ARG A 58 2.23 69.16 24.68
CA ARG A 58 1.96 70.61 24.54
C ARG A 58 0.89 70.91 23.51
N THR A 59 1.02 70.34 22.32
CA THR A 59 0.11 70.59 21.18
C THR A 59 -1.17 69.78 21.27
N GLY A 60 -1.18 68.68 22.03
CA GLY A 60 -2.28 67.73 22.05
C GLY A 60 -2.42 66.93 20.74
N MET A 61 -1.44 67.04 19.84
CA MET A 61 -1.44 66.38 18.53
C MET A 61 -0.29 65.37 18.43
N PRO A 62 -0.46 64.28 17.67
CA PRO A 62 0.64 63.38 17.38
C PRO A 62 1.75 64.12 16.58
N PRO A 63 3.02 63.82 16.83
CA PRO A 63 4.14 64.48 16.17
C PRO A 63 4.14 64.19 14.66
N ARG A 64 4.46 65.19 13.84
CA ARG A 64 4.56 65.06 12.37
C ARG A 64 5.92 64.49 11.89
N THR A 65 6.86 64.29 12.81
CA THR A 65 8.20 63.78 12.53
C THR A 65 8.21 62.25 12.36
N PRO A 66 9.07 61.69 11.49
CA PRO A 66 9.22 60.25 11.37
C PRO A 66 9.72 59.63 12.69
N GLY A 67 8.97 58.67 13.23
CA GLY A 67 9.24 58.04 14.52
C GLY A 67 8.21 56.96 14.87
N PRO A 68 8.30 56.31 16.04
CA PRO A 68 7.27 55.39 16.50
C PRO A 68 5.93 56.13 16.63
N GLU A 69 4.83 55.45 16.28
CA GLU A 69 3.49 56.03 16.38
C GLU A 69 3.20 56.44 17.83
N LEU A 70 2.75 57.67 18.05
CA LEU A 70 2.43 58.21 19.36
C LEU A 70 0.95 58.61 19.36
N ALA A 71 0.17 57.98 20.24
CA ALA A 71 -1.22 58.36 20.44
C ALA A 71 -1.31 59.38 21.58
N VAL A 72 -1.90 60.54 21.28
CA VAL A 72 -2.21 61.58 22.28
C VAL A 72 -3.71 61.64 22.48
N ARG A 73 -4.15 61.58 23.74
CA ARG A 73 -5.57 61.68 24.12
C ARG A 73 -5.74 62.55 25.36
N THR A 74 -6.88 63.22 25.47
CA THR A 74 -7.24 64.02 26.65
C THR A 74 -8.33 63.32 27.43
N THR A 75 -8.14 63.15 28.74
CA THR A 75 -9.08 62.48 29.65
C THR A 75 -9.23 63.28 30.94
N GLU A 76 -10.35 63.13 31.65
CA GLU A 76 -10.54 63.83 32.94
C GLU A 76 -9.78 63.16 34.09
N THR A 77 -9.55 61.85 33.99
CA THR A 77 -8.83 61.06 34.98
C THR A 77 -7.37 60.84 34.61
N PRO A 78 -6.47 60.65 35.59
CA PRO A 78 -5.07 60.30 35.32
C PRO A 78 -4.96 58.95 34.60
N PRO A 79 -3.90 58.72 33.79
CA PRO A 79 -3.68 57.46 33.13
C PRO A 79 -3.54 56.32 34.15
N ARG A 80 -4.27 55.22 33.89
CA ARG A 80 -4.09 53.96 34.62
C ARG A 80 -3.14 53.07 33.82
N PRO A 81 -2.00 52.65 34.38
CA PRO A 81 -1.06 51.79 33.68
C PRO A 81 -1.62 50.37 33.49
N ASP A 82 -1.36 49.78 32.33
CA ASP A 82 -1.60 48.34 32.09
C ASP A 82 -0.62 47.47 32.88
N ARG A 83 -0.90 46.16 32.96
CA ARG A 83 -0.02 45.19 33.64
C ARG A 83 1.42 45.25 33.08
N GLY A 84 2.39 45.37 33.99
CA GLY A 84 3.83 45.37 33.70
C GLY A 84 4.48 46.76 33.57
N PHE A 85 3.68 47.83 33.53
CA PHE A 85 4.20 49.19 33.68
C PHE A 85 4.45 49.53 35.16
N ARG A 86 5.53 50.27 35.42
CA ARG A 86 5.89 50.76 36.75
C ARG A 86 6.06 52.27 36.71
N ALA A 87 5.82 52.93 37.84
CA ALA A 87 6.08 54.36 37.96
C ALA A 87 7.58 54.63 37.78
N ASP A 88 7.92 55.56 36.89
CA ASP A 88 9.29 55.90 36.52
C ASP A 88 9.59 57.34 36.92
N GLN A 89 10.39 57.50 37.98
CA GLN A 89 10.71 58.82 38.52
C GLN A 89 11.65 59.59 37.60
N ALA A 90 12.62 58.93 36.95
CA ALA A 90 13.55 59.58 36.05
C ALA A 90 12.80 60.16 34.83
N ALA A 91 11.94 59.33 34.21
CA ALA A 91 11.08 59.77 33.12
C ALA A 91 10.14 60.92 33.52
N ARG A 92 9.58 60.88 34.74
CA ARG A 92 8.72 61.94 35.29
C ARG A 92 9.46 63.26 35.44
N ARG A 93 10.67 63.24 36.02
CA ARG A 93 11.53 64.42 36.20
C ARG A 93 11.88 65.04 34.87
N THR A 94 12.40 64.24 33.94
CA THR A 94 12.77 64.71 32.59
C THR A 94 11.59 65.35 31.88
N LEU A 95 10.41 64.75 31.96
CA LEU A 95 9.21 65.29 31.33
C LEU A 95 8.73 66.59 31.99
N ALA A 96 8.75 66.67 33.32
CA ALA A 96 8.39 67.88 34.07
C ALA A 96 9.32 69.06 33.71
N THR A 97 10.63 68.81 33.64
CA THR A 97 11.63 69.81 33.22
C THR A 97 11.38 70.27 31.79
N MET A 98 11.14 69.34 30.84
CA MET A 98 10.88 69.68 29.44
C MET A 98 9.59 70.47 29.23
N LEU A 99 8.56 70.21 30.05
CA LEU A 99 7.27 70.91 29.99
C LEU A 99 7.25 72.22 30.78
N GLY A 100 8.24 72.46 31.66
CA GLY A 100 8.29 73.63 32.54
C GLY A 100 7.21 73.61 33.62
N VAL A 101 6.82 72.43 34.10
CA VAL A 101 5.74 72.23 35.08
C VAL A 101 6.23 71.50 36.33
N ARG A 102 5.44 71.55 37.41
CA ARG A 102 5.77 70.81 38.65
C ARG A 102 5.68 69.31 38.41
N GLU A 103 6.57 68.53 39.00
CA GLU A 103 6.53 67.06 38.92
C GLU A 103 5.18 66.48 39.37
N ALA A 104 4.51 67.12 40.34
CA ALA A 104 3.18 66.74 40.83
C ALA A 104 2.11 66.68 39.72
N ASP A 105 2.25 67.50 38.69
CA ASP A 105 1.31 67.64 37.58
C ASP A 105 1.63 66.69 36.40
N VAL A 106 2.64 65.84 36.56
CA VAL A 106 3.09 64.87 35.57
C VAL A 106 3.10 63.47 36.16
N VAL A 107 2.70 62.49 35.37
CA VAL A 107 2.82 61.06 35.70
C VAL A 107 3.55 60.35 34.57
N ALA A 108 4.43 59.42 34.93
CA ALA A 108 5.21 58.64 33.97
C ALA A 108 5.23 57.18 34.38
N TYR A 109 4.78 56.32 33.48
CA TYR A 109 4.82 54.88 33.64
C TYR A 109 5.59 54.25 32.48
N THR A 110 6.59 53.44 32.78
CA THR A 110 7.40 52.72 31.79
C THR A 110 7.48 51.24 32.16
N MET A 111 7.65 50.35 31.17
CA MET A 111 7.88 48.93 31.47
C MET A 111 9.33 48.63 31.90
N ARG A 112 10.27 49.43 31.40
CA ARG A 112 11.67 49.41 31.82
C ARG A 112 12.04 50.84 32.20
N PRO A 113 12.65 51.05 33.36
CA PRO A 113 13.04 52.38 33.79
C PRO A 113 14.00 52.99 32.77
N MET A 114 13.78 54.27 32.48
CA MET A 114 14.64 55.05 31.60
C MET A 114 16.06 55.11 32.22
N PRO A 115 17.12 54.67 31.51
CA PRO A 115 18.49 54.87 31.98
C PRO A 115 18.78 56.36 32.04
N GLU A 116 19.37 56.83 33.14
CA GLU A 116 19.66 58.26 33.33
C GLU A 116 20.58 58.83 32.23
N GLU A 117 21.42 57.99 31.62
CA GLU A 117 22.39 58.36 30.58
C GLU A 117 21.81 58.43 29.15
N GLU A 118 20.72 57.70 28.85
CA GLU A 118 20.26 57.53 27.45
C GLU A 118 19.36 58.66 26.96
N GLY A 119 18.80 59.49 27.86
CA GLY A 119 18.06 60.70 27.50
C GLY A 119 16.87 60.47 26.55
N ALA A 120 16.42 59.23 26.35
CA ALA A 120 15.34 58.85 25.45
C ALA A 120 14.32 57.92 26.12
N PHE A 121 13.04 58.09 25.80
CA PHE A 121 11.99 57.18 26.26
C PHE A 121 12.06 55.87 25.47
N GLY A 122 11.97 54.74 26.17
CA GLY A 122 11.84 53.43 25.53
C GLY A 122 10.57 53.32 24.67
N ARG A 123 10.35 52.18 24.01
CA ARG A 123 9.14 51.99 23.18
C ARG A 123 7.85 51.97 23.99
N ASP A 124 7.91 51.58 25.26
CA ASP A 124 6.73 51.28 26.07
C ASP A 124 6.60 52.25 27.24
N PHE A 125 5.85 53.32 27.03
CA PHE A 125 5.55 54.31 28.06
C PHE A 125 4.09 54.78 28.00
N VAL A 126 3.61 55.24 29.14
CA VAL A 126 2.40 56.02 29.30
C VAL A 126 2.77 57.26 30.11
N LEU A 127 2.76 58.41 29.44
CA LEU A 127 3.12 59.70 30.03
C LEU A 127 1.87 60.57 30.09
N GLY A 128 1.65 61.23 31.22
CA GLY A 128 0.48 62.08 31.45
C GLY A 128 0.88 63.44 31.98
N TRP A 129 0.26 64.50 31.47
CA TRP A 129 0.41 65.87 31.95
C TRP A 129 -0.96 66.48 32.26
N ARG A 130 -1.10 67.10 33.43
CA ARG A 130 -2.31 67.78 33.86
C ARG A 130 -2.36 69.21 33.32
N THR A 131 -3.33 69.51 32.46
CA THR A 131 -3.54 70.82 31.84
C THR A 131 -4.99 71.25 32.03
N GLY A 132 -5.24 72.37 32.74
CA GLY A 132 -6.59 72.95 32.84
C GLY A 132 -7.67 72.05 33.46
N GLY A 133 -7.29 71.16 34.39
CA GLY A 133 -8.22 70.21 35.02
C GLY A 133 -8.35 68.87 34.30
N GLN A 134 -7.84 68.73 33.07
CA GLN A 134 -7.79 67.48 32.31
C GLN A 134 -6.37 66.93 32.23
N TRP A 135 -6.24 65.66 31.89
CA TRP A 135 -4.98 64.95 31.65
C TRP A 135 -4.78 64.72 30.16
N ARG A 136 -3.65 65.20 29.63
CA ARG A 136 -3.17 64.81 28.31
C ARG A 136 -2.24 63.63 28.44
N ILE A 137 -2.55 62.55 27.75
CA ILE A 137 -1.84 61.28 27.84
C ILE A 137 -1.17 61.01 26.49
N ALA A 138 0.13 60.83 26.50
CA ALA A 138 0.94 60.37 25.37
C ALA A 138 1.37 58.94 25.65
N GLN A 139 1.02 58.02 24.75
CA GLN A 139 1.33 56.60 24.87
C GLN A 139 1.65 56.01 23.50
N THR A 140 2.45 54.95 23.48
CA THR A 140 2.73 54.20 22.26
C THR A 140 1.64 53.13 22.03
N PRO A 141 1.03 53.05 20.82
CA PRO A 141 0.07 52.01 20.51
C PRO A 141 0.70 50.62 20.61
N ARG A 142 0.00 49.69 21.26
CA ARG A 142 0.37 48.27 21.36
C ARG A 142 -0.66 47.41 20.64
N PRO A 143 -0.59 47.32 19.30
CA PRO A 143 -1.45 46.40 18.58
C PRO A 143 -1.11 44.96 19.00
N TRP A 144 -2.12 44.13 19.16
CA TRP A 144 -1.93 42.69 19.43
C TRP A 144 -1.08 42.03 18.34
N LEU A 145 -1.22 42.49 17.09
CA LEU A 145 -0.41 42.05 15.94
C LEU A 145 0.25 43.26 15.27
N ALA A 146 1.50 43.53 15.62
CA ALA A 146 2.33 44.48 14.88
C ALA A 146 2.70 43.95 13.47
N PRO A 147 2.97 44.84 12.48
CA PRO A 147 3.33 44.43 11.11
C PRO A 147 4.51 43.47 11.01
N TRP A 148 5.47 43.58 11.93
CA TRP A 148 6.63 42.68 11.97
C TRP A 148 6.27 41.24 12.35
N HIS A 149 5.22 41.03 13.16
CA HIS A 149 4.72 39.67 13.41
C HIS A 149 4.14 39.06 12.14
N LEU A 150 3.37 39.84 11.36
CA LEU A 150 2.80 39.37 10.10
C LEU A 150 3.89 39.01 9.09
N THR A 151 4.95 39.84 8.97
CA THR A 151 6.08 39.52 8.10
C THR A 151 6.82 38.26 8.55
N THR A 152 6.97 38.03 9.85
CA THR A 152 7.64 36.82 10.34
C THR A 152 6.77 35.57 10.18
N LEU A 153 5.45 35.66 10.42
CA LEU A 153 4.52 34.57 10.14
C LEU A 153 4.51 34.19 8.67
N LEU A 154 4.50 35.19 7.77
CA LEU A 154 4.59 34.97 6.35
C LEU A 154 5.94 34.32 5.96
N ALA A 155 7.05 34.82 6.49
CA ALA A 155 8.37 34.23 6.26
C ALA A 155 8.45 32.77 6.75
N MET A 156 7.84 32.46 7.90
CA MET A 156 7.75 31.11 8.45
C MET A 156 6.92 30.20 7.56
N LEU A 157 5.74 30.66 7.10
CA LEU A 157 4.91 29.90 6.17
C LEU A 157 5.65 29.60 4.87
N ILE A 158 6.33 30.60 4.31
CA ILE A 158 7.14 30.44 3.09
C ILE A 158 8.25 29.41 3.33
N ALA A 159 8.96 29.47 4.46
CA ALA A 159 9.99 28.49 4.80
C ALA A 159 9.43 27.07 4.92
N VAL A 160 8.29 26.90 5.62
CA VAL A 160 7.63 25.59 5.76
C VAL A 160 7.26 25.02 4.39
N VAL A 161 6.63 25.82 3.53
CA VAL A 161 6.24 25.40 2.18
C VAL A 161 7.47 25.10 1.32
N ALA A 162 8.50 25.94 1.38
CA ALA A 162 9.74 25.78 0.62
C ALA A 162 10.49 24.49 0.99
N LEU A 163 10.37 23.98 2.22
CA LEU A 163 10.96 22.70 2.62
C LEU A 163 10.01 21.51 2.39
N ALA A 164 8.70 21.67 2.65
CA ALA A 164 7.74 20.59 2.55
C ALA A 164 7.49 20.12 1.11
N VAL A 165 7.44 21.07 0.15
CA VAL A 165 7.15 20.74 -1.26
C VAL A 165 8.26 19.87 -1.88
N PRO A 166 9.56 20.24 -1.84
CA PRO A 166 10.63 19.38 -2.34
C PRO A 166 10.70 18.04 -1.59
N ALA A 167 10.51 18.04 -0.27
CA ALA A 167 10.51 16.81 0.52
C ALA A 167 9.42 15.83 0.07
N TRP A 168 8.21 16.31 -0.21
CA TRP A 168 7.14 15.51 -0.77
C TRP A 168 7.51 14.92 -2.13
N PHE A 169 8.07 15.73 -3.04
CA PHE A 169 8.50 15.26 -4.35
C PHE A 169 9.59 14.19 -4.26
N ILE A 170 10.60 14.38 -3.38
CA ILE A 170 11.67 13.40 -3.15
C ILE A 170 11.10 12.10 -2.58
N ALA A 171 10.23 12.18 -1.56
CA ALA A 171 9.60 11.01 -0.96
C ALA A 171 8.80 10.18 -1.99
N GLN A 172 8.08 10.85 -2.88
CA GLN A 172 7.36 10.20 -3.98
C GLN A 172 8.30 9.62 -5.04
N ALA A 173 9.36 10.35 -5.42
CA ALA A 173 10.34 9.92 -6.40
C ALA A 173 11.11 8.66 -5.97
N ILE A 174 11.36 8.48 -4.67
CA ILE A 174 12.02 7.28 -4.14
C ILE A 174 11.02 6.13 -3.95
N SER A 175 9.82 6.42 -3.43
CA SER A 175 8.90 5.36 -3.01
C SER A 175 8.13 4.72 -4.17
N ARG A 176 7.78 5.48 -5.22
CA ARG A 176 7.01 4.93 -6.35
C ARG A 176 7.78 3.84 -7.11
N PRO A 177 9.06 4.03 -7.47
CA PRO A 177 9.83 2.99 -8.17
C PRO A 177 10.05 1.74 -7.31
N VAL A 178 10.38 1.89 -6.03
CA VAL A 178 10.58 0.74 -5.12
C VAL A 178 9.32 -0.11 -5.02
N ARG A 179 8.14 0.52 -4.90
CA ARG A 179 6.86 -0.21 -4.91
C ARG A 179 6.57 -0.89 -6.25
N ALA A 180 6.97 -0.28 -7.37
CA ALA A 180 6.80 -0.89 -8.68
C ALA A 180 7.66 -2.17 -8.81
N VAL A 181 8.92 -2.11 -8.37
CA VAL A 181 9.81 -3.28 -8.34
C VAL A 181 9.29 -4.36 -7.40
N ALA A 182 8.85 -3.99 -6.19
CA ALA A 182 8.26 -4.94 -5.24
C ALA A 182 7.04 -5.67 -5.80
N ARG A 183 6.11 -4.93 -6.44
CA ARG A 183 4.94 -5.54 -7.10
C ARG A 183 5.31 -6.41 -8.30
N ALA A 184 6.37 -6.06 -9.03
CA ALA A 184 6.87 -6.88 -10.12
C ALA A 184 7.48 -8.18 -9.58
N ALA A 185 8.22 -8.12 -8.46
CA ALA A 185 8.75 -9.30 -7.79
C ALA A 185 7.66 -10.20 -7.19
N GLU A 186 6.62 -9.65 -6.57
CA GLU A 186 5.46 -10.42 -6.07
C GLU A 186 4.71 -11.17 -7.18
N ARG A 187 4.74 -10.63 -8.40
CA ARG A 187 4.12 -11.24 -9.59
C ARG A 187 5.09 -12.07 -10.42
N ALA A 188 6.38 -12.06 -10.09
CA ALA A 188 7.38 -12.82 -10.81
C ALA A 188 7.14 -14.31 -10.55
N ARG A 189 6.64 -15.01 -11.58
CA ARG A 189 6.44 -16.46 -11.60
C ARG A 189 7.18 -17.01 -12.81
N ALA A 190 7.67 -18.24 -12.73
CA ALA A 190 8.32 -18.89 -13.88
C ALA A 190 7.33 -18.93 -15.07
N GLY A 191 7.75 -18.42 -16.23
CA GLY A 191 6.93 -18.37 -17.45
C GLY A 191 5.91 -17.22 -17.53
N ALA A 192 5.75 -16.39 -16.49
CA ALA A 192 4.91 -15.19 -16.59
C ALA A 192 5.68 -14.02 -17.23
N GLU A 193 4.99 -13.14 -17.96
CA GLU A 193 5.62 -11.90 -18.42
C GLU A 193 5.98 -11.03 -17.22
N LEU A 194 7.25 -10.63 -17.12
CA LEU A 194 7.68 -9.69 -16.11
C LEU A 194 7.13 -8.30 -16.45
N PRO A 195 6.36 -7.66 -15.55
CA PRO A 195 5.89 -6.29 -15.77
C PRO A 195 7.08 -5.34 -16.00
N ALA A 196 6.88 -4.32 -16.84
CA ALA A 196 7.92 -3.32 -17.11
C ALA A 196 8.52 -2.75 -15.81
N LEU A 197 9.80 -3.06 -15.58
CA LEU A 197 10.53 -2.56 -14.43
C LEU A 197 10.97 -1.11 -14.68
N PRO A 198 11.00 -0.26 -13.64
CA PRO A 198 11.45 1.10 -13.78
C PRO A 198 12.93 1.14 -14.22
N THR A 199 13.19 1.81 -15.35
CA THR A 199 14.52 2.04 -15.92
C THR A 199 15.17 3.34 -15.42
N GLY A 200 14.35 4.27 -14.90
CA GLY A 200 14.79 5.54 -14.30
C GLY A 200 14.83 5.50 -12.77
N GLY A 201 15.39 6.55 -12.17
CA GLY A 201 15.47 6.73 -10.72
C GLY A 201 16.89 6.60 -10.16
N ALA A 202 17.00 6.54 -8.83
CA ALA A 202 18.28 6.40 -8.12
C ALA A 202 19.06 5.15 -8.56
N ARG A 203 20.38 5.16 -8.41
CA ARG A 203 21.25 4.04 -8.80
C ARG A 203 20.83 2.73 -8.12
N GLU A 204 20.42 2.82 -6.87
CA GLU A 204 19.97 1.72 -6.02
C GLU A 204 18.68 1.08 -6.58
N VAL A 205 17.74 1.90 -7.09
CA VAL A 205 16.52 1.42 -7.73
C VAL A 205 16.85 0.68 -9.03
N ARG A 206 17.73 1.24 -9.86
CA ARG A 206 18.13 0.59 -11.12
C ARG A 206 18.85 -0.74 -10.86
N ALA A 207 19.76 -0.77 -9.89
CA ALA A 207 20.45 -1.99 -9.49
C ALA A 207 19.46 -3.08 -9.04
N LEU A 208 18.45 -2.70 -8.24
CA LEU A 208 17.40 -3.62 -7.80
C LEU A 208 16.54 -4.10 -8.99
N SER A 209 16.12 -3.21 -9.89
CA SER A 209 15.41 -3.58 -11.12
C SER A 209 16.20 -4.61 -11.94
N THR A 210 17.50 -4.36 -12.17
CA THR A 210 18.36 -5.30 -12.91
C THR A 210 18.49 -6.65 -12.19
N ALA A 211 18.63 -6.66 -10.87
CA ALA A 211 18.72 -7.89 -10.09
C ALA A 211 17.41 -8.71 -10.16
N VAL A 212 16.25 -8.07 -10.05
CA VAL A 212 14.95 -8.73 -10.17
C VAL A 212 14.74 -9.28 -11.59
N ALA A 213 15.11 -8.52 -12.63
CA ALA A 213 15.05 -8.99 -14.01
C ALA A 213 15.93 -10.23 -14.24
N ALA A 214 17.17 -10.20 -13.72
CA ALA A 214 18.09 -11.32 -13.84
C ALA A 214 17.59 -12.57 -13.09
N MET A 215 17.02 -12.40 -11.89
CA MET A 215 16.40 -13.49 -11.13
C MET A 215 15.23 -14.11 -11.91
N HIS A 216 14.35 -13.29 -12.49
CA HIS A 216 13.23 -13.76 -13.29
C HIS A 216 13.69 -14.55 -14.52
N ALA A 217 14.70 -14.04 -15.24
CA ALA A 217 15.27 -14.73 -16.39
C ALA A 217 15.86 -16.10 -16.01
N ARG A 218 16.54 -16.20 -14.86
CA ARG A 218 17.06 -17.48 -14.34
C ARG A 218 15.94 -18.46 -14.00
N LEU A 219 14.86 -18.01 -13.35
CA LEU A 219 13.70 -18.85 -13.04
C LEU A 219 13.04 -19.39 -14.32
N ALA A 220 12.85 -18.54 -15.32
CA ALA A 220 12.31 -18.94 -16.61
C ALA A 220 13.21 -19.97 -17.31
N ALA A 221 14.52 -19.73 -17.37
CA ALA A 221 15.48 -20.66 -17.97
C ALA A 221 15.53 -22.01 -17.24
N HIS A 222 15.44 -22.02 -15.90
CA HIS A 222 15.38 -23.26 -15.12
C HIS A 222 14.10 -24.07 -15.41
N ALA A 223 12.95 -23.40 -15.51
CA ALA A 223 11.68 -24.07 -15.84
C ALA A 223 11.68 -24.64 -17.27
N GLU A 224 12.18 -23.87 -18.25
CA GLU A 224 12.31 -24.31 -19.64
C GLU A 224 13.30 -25.47 -19.79
N GLY A 225 14.45 -25.38 -19.11
CA GLY A 225 15.45 -26.44 -19.07
C GLY A 225 14.91 -27.76 -18.51
N ARG A 226 14.13 -27.70 -17.42
CA ARG A 226 13.47 -28.88 -16.83
C ARG A 226 12.48 -29.52 -17.82
N THR A 227 11.70 -28.70 -18.52
CA THR A 227 10.73 -29.16 -19.52
C THR A 227 11.42 -29.82 -20.72
N THR A 228 12.49 -29.20 -21.22
CA THR A 228 13.30 -29.73 -22.33
C THR A 228 13.97 -31.05 -21.95
N MET A 229 14.57 -31.13 -20.75
CA MET A 229 15.19 -32.36 -20.24
C MET A 229 14.17 -33.49 -20.13
N LEU A 230 12.98 -33.23 -19.58
CA LEU A 230 11.93 -34.25 -19.47
C LEU A 230 11.39 -34.68 -20.84
N ALA A 231 11.31 -33.76 -21.81
CA ALA A 231 10.95 -34.10 -23.18
C ALA A 231 11.97 -35.02 -23.84
N ALA A 232 13.27 -34.76 -23.65
CA ALA A 232 14.34 -35.61 -24.15
C ALA A 232 14.29 -37.01 -23.52
N ILE A 233 14.14 -37.10 -22.19
CA ILE A 233 14.00 -38.38 -21.47
C ILE A 233 12.77 -39.16 -21.98
N ALA A 234 11.62 -38.48 -22.17
CA ALA A 234 10.42 -39.12 -22.69
C ALA A 234 10.62 -39.68 -24.11
N HIS A 235 11.31 -38.94 -24.98
CA HIS A 235 11.66 -39.39 -26.32
C HIS A 235 12.57 -40.62 -26.28
N ASP A 236 13.63 -40.56 -25.47
CA ASP A 236 14.61 -41.65 -25.35
C ASP A 236 14.01 -42.91 -24.73
N LEU A 237 13.01 -42.79 -23.85
CA LEU A 237 12.25 -43.92 -23.29
C LEU A 237 11.21 -44.50 -24.27
N GLY A 238 10.69 -43.70 -25.21
CA GLY A 238 9.72 -44.16 -26.21
C GLY A 238 10.30 -45.22 -27.16
N THR A 239 11.59 -45.09 -27.50
CA THR A 239 12.30 -46.03 -28.39
C THR A 239 12.45 -47.45 -27.79
N PRO A 240 12.99 -47.65 -26.56
CA PRO A 240 13.05 -48.96 -25.92
C PRO A 240 11.66 -49.53 -25.60
N LEU A 241 10.67 -48.69 -25.23
CA LEU A 241 9.29 -49.17 -25.01
C LEU A 241 8.65 -49.71 -26.29
N SER A 242 8.85 -49.05 -27.42
CA SER A 242 8.35 -49.55 -28.72
C SER A 242 9.02 -50.86 -29.12
N ARG A 243 10.32 -51.02 -28.83
CA ARG A 243 11.03 -52.30 -29.04
C ARG A 243 10.53 -53.40 -28.10
N LEU A 244 10.24 -53.08 -26.84
CA LEU A 244 9.64 -54.02 -25.89
C LEU A 244 8.24 -54.43 -26.34
N ALA A 245 7.43 -53.51 -26.84
CA ALA A 245 6.10 -53.81 -27.37
C ALA A 245 6.18 -54.85 -28.49
N PHE A 246 7.10 -54.67 -29.43
CA PHE A 246 7.32 -55.63 -30.51
C PHE A 246 7.81 -57.01 -30.03
N ARG A 247 8.61 -57.07 -28.95
CA ARG A 247 9.03 -58.35 -28.37
C ARG A 247 7.89 -59.06 -27.63
N VAL A 248 7.01 -58.30 -26.99
CA VAL A 248 5.85 -58.82 -26.27
C VAL A 248 4.84 -59.49 -27.21
N GLU A 249 4.73 -59.05 -28.46
CA GLU A 249 3.88 -59.69 -29.48
C GLU A 249 4.20 -61.18 -29.71
N GLN A 250 5.44 -61.60 -29.41
CA GLN A 250 5.90 -62.99 -29.57
C GLN A 250 5.57 -63.88 -28.35
N LEU A 251 5.01 -63.31 -27.28
CA LEU A 251 4.60 -64.08 -26.10
C LEU A 251 3.28 -64.81 -26.36
N PRO A 252 3.07 -66.00 -25.76
CA PRO A 252 1.77 -66.66 -25.77
C PRO A 252 0.76 -65.86 -24.93
N GLU A 253 -0.53 -65.96 -25.29
CA GLU A 253 -1.60 -65.48 -24.39
C GLU A 253 -1.66 -66.36 -23.14
N PRO A 254 -1.91 -65.81 -21.92
CA PRO A 254 -2.33 -64.44 -21.53
C PRO A 254 -1.17 -63.49 -21.14
N ALA A 255 0.08 -63.90 -21.36
CA ALA A 255 1.25 -63.10 -20.97
C ALA A 255 1.44 -61.88 -21.89
N ARG A 256 1.07 -62.02 -23.17
CA ARG A 256 1.08 -60.92 -24.15
C ARG A 256 0.12 -59.80 -23.74
N GLU A 257 -1.15 -60.11 -23.47
CA GLU A 257 -2.13 -59.10 -23.01
C GLU A 257 -1.66 -58.33 -21.78
N ARG A 258 -1.13 -59.02 -20.76
CA ARG A 258 -0.62 -58.36 -19.54
C ARG A 258 0.57 -57.45 -19.83
N ALA A 259 1.57 -57.94 -20.58
CA ALA A 259 2.75 -57.14 -20.87
C ALA A 259 2.44 -55.96 -21.83
N ALA A 260 1.47 -56.10 -22.73
CA ALA A 260 0.99 -55.00 -23.56
C ALA A 260 0.25 -53.93 -22.73
N ALA A 261 -0.54 -54.35 -21.74
CA ALA A 261 -1.16 -53.44 -20.78
C ALA A 261 -0.12 -52.67 -19.95
N ASP A 262 0.91 -53.35 -19.43
CA ASP A 262 2.00 -52.72 -18.67
C ASP A 262 2.75 -51.68 -19.53
N ILE A 263 3.05 -51.99 -20.80
CA ILE A 263 3.70 -51.04 -21.72
C ILE A 263 2.82 -49.82 -22.02
N THR A 264 1.51 -50.04 -22.16
CA THR A 264 0.55 -48.95 -22.35
C THR A 264 0.47 -48.06 -21.11
N GLU A 265 0.48 -48.64 -19.91
CA GLU A 265 0.53 -47.90 -18.65
C GLU A 265 1.83 -47.07 -18.55
N MET A 266 2.99 -47.67 -18.86
CA MET A 266 4.28 -46.96 -18.88
C MET A 266 4.28 -45.77 -19.85
N ARG A 267 3.74 -45.94 -21.07
CA ARG A 267 3.57 -44.83 -22.03
C ARG A 267 2.66 -43.74 -21.48
N GLY A 268 1.56 -44.11 -20.84
CA GLY A 268 0.64 -43.18 -20.17
C GLY A 268 1.32 -42.39 -19.05
N LEU A 269 2.12 -43.06 -18.21
CA LEU A 269 2.90 -42.42 -17.13
C LEU A 269 3.89 -41.40 -17.67
N ILE A 270 4.64 -41.74 -18.72
CA ILE A 270 5.61 -40.83 -19.36
C ILE A 270 4.90 -39.62 -19.98
N ALA A 271 3.80 -39.85 -20.71
CA ALA A 271 3.02 -38.77 -21.31
C ALA A 271 2.45 -37.84 -20.23
N ALA A 272 1.93 -38.39 -19.14
CA ALA A 272 1.40 -37.60 -18.03
C ALA A 272 2.50 -36.82 -17.31
N ALA A 273 3.68 -37.40 -17.08
CA ALA A 273 4.82 -36.70 -16.45
C ALA A 273 5.34 -35.55 -17.31
N LEU A 274 5.48 -35.75 -18.63
CA LEU A 274 5.86 -34.71 -19.56
C LEU A 274 4.80 -33.59 -19.60
N SER A 275 3.53 -33.98 -19.58
CA SER A 275 2.41 -33.07 -19.61
C SER A 275 2.27 -32.29 -18.29
N PHE A 276 2.61 -32.88 -17.15
CA PHE A 276 2.72 -32.20 -15.85
C PHE A 276 3.87 -31.18 -15.84
N ALA A 277 5.03 -31.53 -16.41
CA ALA A 277 6.15 -30.62 -16.51
C ALA A 277 5.90 -29.44 -17.45
N ARG A 278 5.19 -29.67 -18.57
CA ARG A 278 4.76 -28.59 -19.47
C ARG A 278 3.75 -27.64 -18.82
N ASP A 279 2.88 -28.14 -17.96
CA ASP A 279 1.89 -27.32 -17.27
C ASP A 279 2.49 -26.35 -16.23
N GLU A 280 3.74 -26.56 -15.78
CA GLU A 280 4.47 -25.53 -15.04
C GLU A 280 4.77 -24.29 -15.92
N ALA A 281 4.81 -24.42 -17.25
CA ALA A 281 4.90 -23.29 -18.17
C ALA A 281 3.52 -22.64 -18.34
N VAL A 282 3.43 -21.34 -18.05
CA VAL A 282 2.16 -20.60 -17.91
C VAL A 282 1.61 -20.19 -19.28
N GLY A 283 0.35 -20.54 -19.58
CA GLY A 283 -0.41 -20.00 -20.70
C GLY A 283 -0.95 -18.59 -20.43
N ALA A 284 -1.36 -17.88 -21.48
CA ALA A 284 -1.88 -16.52 -21.34
C ALA A 284 -3.20 -16.49 -20.53
N MET A 285 -3.21 -15.72 -19.45
CA MET A 285 -4.39 -15.56 -18.59
C MET A 285 -5.44 -14.66 -19.27
N SER A 286 -6.62 -15.21 -19.54
CA SER A 286 -7.74 -14.50 -20.17
C SER A 286 -8.99 -14.51 -19.30
N ARG A 287 -9.98 -13.67 -19.64
CA ARG A 287 -11.33 -13.74 -19.04
C ARG A 287 -12.10 -14.85 -19.75
N LEU A 288 -12.56 -15.84 -19.00
CA LEU A 288 -13.38 -16.94 -19.53
C LEU A 288 -14.65 -17.13 -18.69
N ASP A 289 -15.71 -17.60 -19.33
CA ASP A 289 -16.92 -18.04 -18.66
C ASP A 289 -16.75 -19.49 -18.21
N LEU A 290 -16.73 -19.71 -16.90
CA LEU A 290 -16.51 -21.02 -16.32
C LEU A 290 -17.67 -21.97 -16.62
N GLY A 291 -18.91 -21.46 -16.70
CA GLY A 291 -20.08 -22.27 -17.04
C GLY A 291 -19.93 -22.88 -18.42
N SER A 292 -19.63 -22.06 -19.44
CA SER A 292 -19.45 -22.54 -20.81
C SER A 292 -18.30 -23.54 -20.98
N LEU A 293 -17.23 -23.40 -20.18
CA LEU A 293 -16.13 -24.37 -20.15
C LEU A 293 -16.60 -25.74 -19.60
N LEU A 294 -17.33 -25.73 -18.49
CA LEU A 294 -17.84 -26.95 -17.84
C LEU A 294 -18.89 -27.64 -18.70
N GLU A 295 -19.81 -26.89 -19.31
CA GLU A 295 -20.83 -27.39 -20.23
C GLU A 295 -20.17 -28.05 -21.45
N SER A 296 -19.28 -27.34 -22.15
CA SER A 296 -18.55 -27.89 -23.30
C SER A 296 -17.78 -29.16 -22.93
N LEU A 297 -17.15 -29.20 -21.76
CA LEU A 297 -16.39 -30.37 -21.33
C LEU A 297 -17.31 -31.54 -20.95
N GLY A 298 -18.47 -31.26 -20.34
CA GLY A 298 -19.49 -32.27 -20.06
C GLY A 298 -20.04 -32.89 -21.34
N ASP A 299 -20.33 -32.06 -22.34
CA ASP A 299 -20.81 -32.50 -23.66
C ASP A 299 -19.76 -33.38 -24.37
N ASP A 300 -18.50 -32.95 -24.41
CA ASP A 300 -17.38 -33.71 -24.99
C ASP A 300 -17.26 -35.12 -24.35
N MET A 301 -17.44 -35.21 -23.02
CA MET A 301 -17.36 -36.47 -22.29
C MET A 301 -18.60 -37.34 -22.47
N ALA A 302 -19.80 -36.75 -22.53
CA ALA A 302 -21.04 -37.47 -22.79
C ALA A 302 -21.06 -38.08 -24.21
N GLU A 303 -20.53 -37.36 -25.21
CA GLU A 303 -20.36 -37.87 -26.58
C GLU A 303 -19.39 -39.06 -26.63
N ALA A 304 -18.38 -39.07 -25.77
CA ALA A 304 -17.47 -40.20 -25.58
C ALA A 304 -18.06 -41.38 -24.76
N GLY A 305 -19.33 -41.29 -24.35
CA GLY A 305 -20.05 -42.33 -23.62
C GLY A 305 -19.90 -42.29 -22.09
N ALA A 306 -19.30 -41.24 -21.53
CA ALA A 306 -19.19 -41.08 -20.08
C ALA A 306 -20.48 -40.51 -19.47
N ALA A 307 -20.88 -41.00 -18.29
CA ALA A 307 -22.05 -40.48 -17.57
C ALA A 307 -21.70 -39.18 -16.84
N VAL A 308 -21.76 -38.04 -17.53
CA VAL A 308 -21.52 -36.71 -16.96
C VAL A 308 -22.78 -35.86 -17.10
N THR A 309 -23.17 -35.20 -16.01
CA THR A 309 -24.26 -34.22 -16.02
C THR A 309 -23.78 -32.90 -15.47
N VAL A 310 -24.13 -31.81 -16.16
CA VAL A 310 -23.74 -30.45 -15.78
C VAL A 310 -25.01 -29.65 -15.50
N ALA A 311 -25.19 -29.25 -14.24
CA ALA A 311 -26.34 -28.45 -13.85
C ALA A 311 -26.18 -27.01 -14.35
N PRO A 312 -27.26 -26.36 -14.85
CA PRO A 312 -27.21 -24.95 -15.20
C PRO A 312 -26.90 -24.09 -13.97
N GLY A 313 -26.02 -23.11 -14.12
CA GLY A 313 -25.57 -22.27 -13.00
C GLY A 313 -25.46 -20.80 -13.37
N ALA A 314 -25.17 -19.98 -12.35
CA ALA A 314 -24.99 -18.54 -12.54
C ALA A 314 -23.73 -18.25 -13.36
N ARG A 315 -23.76 -17.19 -14.17
CA ARG A 315 -22.61 -16.74 -14.95
C ARG A 315 -21.41 -16.46 -14.04
N ALA A 316 -20.27 -17.08 -14.32
CA ALA A 316 -19.06 -16.99 -13.51
C ALA A 316 -17.85 -16.69 -14.40
N ILE A 317 -17.46 -15.40 -14.48
CA ILE A 317 -16.28 -14.99 -15.23
C ILE A 317 -15.06 -15.08 -14.34
N VAL A 318 -14.09 -15.92 -14.73
CA VAL A 318 -12.81 -16.07 -14.02
C VAL A 318 -11.66 -15.59 -14.89
N ARG A 319 -10.55 -15.19 -14.28
CA ARG A 319 -9.30 -14.90 -14.99
C ARG A 319 -8.41 -16.14 -14.92
N GLY A 320 -8.21 -16.81 -16.05
CA GLY A 320 -7.46 -18.06 -16.08
C GLY A 320 -6.89 -18.43 -17.43
N ASP A 321 -6.04 -19.45 -17.41
CA ASP A 321 -5.56 -20.16 -18.59
C ASP A 321 -6.62 -21.20 -19.00
N PRO A 322 -7.31 -21.01 -20.15
CA PRO A 322 -8.40 -21.89 -20.57
C PRO A 322 -7.97 -23.34 -20.73
N VAL A 323 -6.74 -23.59 -21.20
CA VAL A 323 -6.23 -24.95 -21.43
C VAL A 323 -6.02 -25.66 -20.10
N ALA A 324 -5.41 -24.96 -19.14
CA ALA A 324 -5.15 -25.52 -17.83
C ALA A 324 -6.43 -25.75 -17.01
N LEU A 325 -7.38 -24.81 -17.05
CA LEU A 325 -8.68 -24.99 -16.38
C LEU A 325 -9.47 -26.14 -17.00
N ARG A 326 -9.53 -26.24 -18.33
CA ARG A 326 -10.15 -27.40 -19.01
C ARG A 326 -9.54 -28.71 -18.51
N ARG A 327 -8.21 -28.76 -18.40
CA ARG A 327 -7.50 -29.94 -17.92
C ARG A 327 -7.77 -30.28 -16.44
N LEU A 328 -7.82 -29.27 -15.58
CA LEU A 328 -8.20 -29.44 -14.16
C LEU A 328 -9.56 -30.13 -14.06
N PHE A 329 -10.57 -29.60 -14.74
CA PHE A 329 -11.92 -30.17 -14.66
C PHE A 329 -12.02 -31.53 -15.37
N ALA A 330 -11.29 -31.73 -16.48
CA ALA A 330 -11.24 -33.03 -17.16
C ALA A 330 -10.66 -34.14 -16.27
N ASN A 331 -9.63 -33.81 -15.47
CA ASN A 331 -9.07 -34.76 -14.50
C ASN A 331 -10.07 -35.10 -13.38
N LEU A 332 -10.82 -34.11 -12.89
CA LEU A 332 -11.84 -34.34 -11.85
C LEU A 332 -13.01 -35.17 -12.38
N LEU A 333 -13.55 -34.80 -13.54
CA LEU A 333 -14.63 -35.55 -14.19
C LEU A 333 -14.21 -36.97 -14.56
N GLY A 334 -13.01 -37.13 -15.13
CA GLY A 334 -12.46 -38.45 -15.44
C GLY A 334 -12.28 -39.32 -14.20
N ASN A 335 -11.87 -38.74 -13.08
CA ASN A 335 -11.81 -39.46 -11.81
C ASN A 335 -13.22 -39.84 -11.30
N ALA A 336 -14.18 -38.91 -11.31
CA ALA A 336 -15.54 -39.17 -10.85
C ALA A 336 -16.22 -40.30 -11.65
N VAL A 337 -16.12 -40.27 -12.99
CA VAL A 337 -16.64 -41.35 -13.84
C VAL A 337 -15.92 -42.67 -13.60
N ARG A 338 -14.60 -42.63 -13.43
CA ARG A 338 -13.79 -43.85 -13.25
C ARG A 338 -14.01 -44.55 -11.91
N TYR A 339 -14.18 -43.79 -10.83
CA TYR A 339 -14.24 -44.34 -9.48
C TYR A 339 -15.65 -44.34 -8.88
N GLY A 340 -16.59 -43.58 -9.46
CA GLY A 340 -17.96 -43.45 -8.98
C GLY A 340 -19.04 -43.53 -10.06
N ASP A 341 -18.73 -44.18 -11.18
CA ASP A 341 -19.59 -44.50 -12.33
C ASP A 341 -20.17 -43.31 -13.11
N ARG A 342 -20.44 -42.19 -12.45
CA ARG A 342 -20.98 -40.96 -13.03
C ARG A 342 -20.47 -39.73 -12.29
N ALA A 343 -20.51 -38.58 -12.97
CA ALA A 343 -20.14 -37.29 -12.43
C ALA A 343 -21.31 -36.29 -12.51
N GLU A 344 -21.57 -35.59 -11.42
CA GLU A 344 -22.57 -34.52 -11.34
C GLU A 344 -21.88 -33.20 -11.02
N VAL A 345 -21.94 -32.23 -11.94
CA VAL A 345 -21.29 -30.93 -11.81
C VAL A 345 -22.31 -29.88 -11.45
N SER A 346 -22.01 -29.09 -10.42
CA SER A 346 -22.76 -27.88 -10.09
C SER A 346 -21.81 -26.76 -9.67
N TRP A 347 -22.24 -25.50 -9.76
CA TRP A 347 -21.46 -24.40 -9.23
C TRP A 347 -22.34 -23.30 -8.64
N ARG A 348 -21.76 -22.56 -7.68
CA ARG A 348 -22.41 -21.42 -7.04
C ARG A 348 -21.45 -20.25 -6.96
N VAL A 349 -21.97 -19.04 -7.20
CA VAL A 349 -21.23 -17.79 -7.04
C VAL A 349 -21.61 -17.18 -5.69
N ALA A 350 -20.61 -16.89 -4.86
CA ALA A 350 -20.78 -16.26 -3.56
C ALA A 350 -19.69 -15.21 -3.34
N GLY A 351 -20.09 -13.96 -3.19
CA GLY A 351 -19.15 -12.84 -3.04
C GLY A 351 -18.26 -12.67 -4.28
N ASP A 352 -16.94 -12.74 -4.08
CA ASP A 352 -15.91 -12.62 -5.12
C ASP A 352 -15.37 -13.98 -5.59
N ARG A 353 -16.10 -15.08 -5.34
CA ARG A 353 -15.66 -16.44 -5.67
C ARG A 353 -16.75 -17.29 -6.29
N VAL A 354 -16.32 -18.21 -7.15
CA VAL A 354 -17.13 -19.32 -7.66
C VAL A 354 -16.65 -20.61 -7.03
N THR A 355 -17.59 -21.43 -6.54
CA THR A 355 -17.33 -22.77 -6.04
C THR A 355 -17.96 -23.77 -6.99
N VAL A 356 -17.12 -24.57 -7.65
CA VAL A 356 -17.53 -25.71 -8.47
C VAL A 356 -17.48 -26.96 -7.60
N VAL A 357 -18.52 -27.78 -7.66
CA VAL A 357 -18.66 -29.05 -6.97
C VAL A 357 -18.87 -30.13 -8.01
N ILE A 358 -18.09 -31.21 -7.90
CA ILE A 358 -18.21 -32.41 -8.72
C ILE A 358 -18.46 -33.58 -7.77
N ASP A 359 -19.68 -34.09 -7.79
CA ASP A 359 -20.10 -35.25 -7.00
C ASP A 359 -19.97 -36.53 -7.83
N ASP A 360 -19.49 -37.59 -7.20
CA ASP A 360 -19.49 -38.95 -7.74
C ASP A 360 -20.41 -39.89 -6.91
N HIS A 361 -20.63 -41.11 -7.41
CA HIS A 361 -21.40 -42.16 -6.72
C HIS A 361 -20.52 -43.36 -6.37
N GLY A 362 -19.25 -43.08 -6.04
CA GLY A 362 -18.26 -44.07 -5.68
C GLY A 362 -18.22 -44.37 -4.18
N PRO A 363 -17.27 -45.22 -3.74
CA PRO A 363 -17.11 -45.59 -2.34
C PRO A 363 -16.59 -44.44 -1.44
N GLY A 364 -16.35 -43.25 -2.01
CA GLY A 364 -15.72 -42.13 -1.34
C GLY A 364 -14.21 -42.29 -1.17
N VAL A 365 -13.63 -41.42 -0.34
CA VAL A 365 -12.20 -41.33 -0.05
C VAL A 365 -11.94 -41.48 1.45
N ASP A 366 -10.83 -42.13 1.81
CA ASP A 366 -10.39 -42.23 3.21
C ASP A 366 -9.91 -40.86 3.72
N PRO A 367 -10.60 -40.24 4.72
CA PRO A 367 -10.23 -38.93 5.23
C PRO A 367 -8.78 -38.83 5.73
N ALA A 368 -8.19 -39.93 6.20
CA ALA A 368 -6.81 -39.93 6.68
C ALA A 368 -5.77 -39.84 5.55
N GLY A 369 -6.14 -40.26 4.33
CA GLY A 369 -5.27 -40.32 3.16
C GLY A 369 -5.54 -39.25 2.09
N VAL A 370 -6.64 -38.50 2.19
CA VAL A 370 -7.09 -37.52 1.17
C VAL A 370 -5.99 -36.57 0.74
N GLU A 371 -5.26 -35.98 1.71
CA GLU A 371 -4.27 -34.95 1.41
C GLU A 371 -3.12 -35.51 0.57
N ARG A 372 -2.73 -36.76 0.81
CA ARG A 372 -1.69 -37.45 0.06
C ARG A 372 -2.11 -37.79 -1.36
N LEU A 373 -3.41 -37.88 -1.65
CA LEU A 373 -3.89 -38.14 -3.02
C LEU A 373 -3.56 -37.01 -3.99
N PHE A 374 -3.27 -35.81 -3.47
CA PHE A 374 -2.81 -34.68 -4.27
C PHE A 374 -1.29 -34.67 -4.50
N GLU A 375 -0.53 -35.56 -3.86
CA GLU A 375 0.91 -35.71 -4.13
C GLU A 375 1.14 -36.40 -5.49
N PRO A 376 2.13 -35.95 -6.29
CA PRO A 376 2.44 -36.58 -7.57
C PRO A 376 2.75 -38.07 -7.43
N PHE A 377 2.19 -38.88 -8.33
CA PHE A 377 2.38 -40.34 -8.41
C PHE A 377 1.78 -41.15 -7.25
N VAL A 378 1.04 -40.52 -6.34
CA VAL A 378 0.34 -41.23 -5.27
C VAL A 378 -1.00 -41.78 -5.78
N ARG A 379 -1.29 -43.04 -5.43
CA ARG A 379 -2.56 -43.74 -5.68
C ARG A 379 -3.11 -44.19 -4.34
N GLY A 380 -4.43 -44.10 -4.13
CA GLY A 380 -5.07 -44.40 -2.85
C GLY A 380 -4.83 -45.82 -2.35
N ASP A 381 -5.23 -46.84 -3.12
CA ASP A 381 -5.05 -48.25 -2.72
C ASP A 381 -4.44 -49.07 -3.87
N PRO A 382 -3.18 -49.57 -3.73
CA PRO A 382 -2.50 -50.32 -4.78
C PRO A 382 -3.10 -51.71 -5.04
N SER A 383 -3.90 -52.25 -4.10
CA SER A 383 -4.46 -53.60 -4.19
C SER A 383 -5.74 -53.69 -5.03
N ARG A 384 -6.58 -52.63 -4.98
CA ARG A 384 -7.87 -52.53 -5.68
C ARG A 384 -7.78 -52.01 -7.12
N ASN A 385 -6.65 -51.41 -7.52
CA ASN A 385 -6.57 -50.56 -8.71
C ASN A 385 -5.72 -51.09 -9.89
N ARG A 386 -5.34 -52.37 -9.93
CA ARG A 386 -4.62 -52.92 -11.10
C ARG A 386 -5.45 -52.90 -12.40
N ALA A 387 -6.78 -52.85 -12.32
CA ALA A 387 -7.66 -52.78 -13.49
C ALA A 387 -8.00 -51.33 -13.93
N THR A 388 -7.90 -50.34 -13.03
CA THR A 388 -8.34 -48.96 -13.23
C THR A 388 -7.18 -48.02 -13.57
N GLY A 389 -6.17 -48.49 -14.31
CA GLY A 389 -4.90 -47.82 -14.64
C GLY A 389 -4.89 -46.27 -14.69
N GLY A 390 -4.28 -45.62 -13.70
CA GLY A 390 -4.18 -44.16 -13.61
C GLY A 390 -2.80 -43.71 -13.12
N THR A 391 -2.33 -42.56 -13.60
CA THR A 391 -0.93 -42.12 -13.44
C THR A 391 -0.59 -41.52 -12.07
N GLY A 392 -1.58 -41.30 -11.20
CA GLY A 392 -1.41 -40.60 -9.93
C GLY A 392 -1.08 -39.11 -10.07
N LEU A 393 -1.18 -38.54 -11.28
CA LEU A 393 -0.88 -37.13 -11.53
C LEU A 393 -2.14 -36.25 -11.61
N GLY A 394 -3.32 -36.83 -11.79
CA GLY A 394 -4.56 -36.07 -12.03
C GLY A 394 -4.88 -35.07 -10.93
N LEU A 395 -4.86 -35.50 -9.66
CA LEU A 395 -5.15 -34.62 -8.53
C LEU A 395 -4.01 -33.63 -8.24
N ALA A 396 -2.75 -34.03 -8.46
CA ALA A 396 -1.62 -33.11 -8.39
C ALA A 396 -1.74 -31.95 -9.41
N ILE A 397 -2.20 -32.24 -10.63
CA ILE A 397 -2.52 -31.23 -11.66
C ILE A 397 -3.65 -30.33 -11.16
N VAL A 398 -4.72 -30.90 -10.61
CA VAL A 398 -5.85 -30.13 -10.08
C VAL A 398 -5.39 -29.12 -9.04
N ARG A 399 -4.60 -29.54 -8.05
CA ARG A 399 -4.08 -28.66 -7.01
C ARG A 399 -3.15 -27.59 -7.55
N SER A 400 -2.22 -27.97 -8.44
CA SER A 400 -1.29 -27.04 -9.08
C SER A 400 -2.03 -25.96 -9.87
N VAL A 401 -3.00 -26.36 -10.70
CA VAL A 401 -3.80 -25.43 -11.51
C VAL A 401 -4.70 -24.56 -10.62
N ALA A 402 -5.37 -25.11 -9.61
CA ALA A 402 -6.21 -24.30 -8.71
C ALA A 402 -5.39 -23.23 -7.97
N ALA A 403 -4.25 -23.62 -7.39
CA ALA A 403 -3.35 -22.70 -6.71
C ALA A 403 -2.80 -21.61 -7.66
N ARG A 404 -2.48 -21.98 -8.90
CA ARG A 404 -2.02 -21.02 -9.92
C ARG A 404 -3.06 -19.94 -10.24
N HIS A 405 -4.34 -20.27 -10.09
CA HIS A 405 -5.48 -19.38 -10.30
C HIS A 405 -5.95 -18.70 -9.01
N ASP A 406 -5.09 -18.65 -7.98
CA ASP A 406 -5.39 -18.07 -6.66
C ASP A 406 -6.65 -18.69 -6.00
N GLY A 407 -6.86 -19.97 -6.31
CA GLY A 407 -7.94 -20.80 -5.85
C GLY A 407 -7.46 -21.99 -5.02
N GLU A 408 -8.42 -22.86 -4.69
CA GLU A 408 -8.20 -24.05 -3.86
C GLU A 408 -8.98 -25.23 -4.43
N ALA A 409 -8.44 -26.43 -4.30
CA ALA A 409 -9.13 -27.67 -4.62
C ALA A 409 -9.10 -28.61 -3.42
N VAL A 410 -10.27 -29.07 -3.01
CA VAL A 410 -10.50 -29.95 -1.87
C VAL A 410 -11.19 -31.21 -2.37
N LEU A 411 -10.86 -32.35 -1.77
CA LEU A 411 -11.53 -33.61 -2.00
C LEU A 411 -12.12 -34.06 -0.65
N GLU A 412 -13.40 -34.38 -0.63
CA GLU A 412 -14.14 -34.75 0.57
C GLU A 412 -15.17 -35.84 0.24
N ASN A 413 -15.89 -36.35 1.23
CA ASN A 413 -17.02 -37.25 0.99
C ASN A 413 -18.31 -36.44 0.97
N GLY A 414 -19.05 -36.55 -0.13
CA GLY A 414 -20.37 -35.99 -0.31
C GLY A 414 -21.49 -36.97 0.11
N PRO A 415 -22.76 -36.61 -0.13
CA PRO A 415 -23.90 -37.46 0.21
C PRO A 415 -23.96 -38.78 -0.56
N SER A 416 -23.43 -38.80 -1.79
CA SER A 416 -23.50 -39.94 -2.73
C SER A 416 -22.20 -40.73 -2.86
N GLY A 417 -21.08 -40.19 -2.41
CA GLY A 417 -19.75 -40.74 -2.68
C GLY A 417 -18.63 -39.72 -2.43
N GLY A 418 -17.63 -39.70 -3.30
CA GLY A 418 -16.59 -38.68 -3.32
C GLY A 418 -17.12 -37.36 -3.88
N GLN A 419 -16.59 -36.25 -3.37
CA GLN A 419 -16.91 -34.90 -3.81
C GLN A 419 -15.62 -34.10 -3.97
N ALA A 420 -15.40 -33.55 -5.16
CA ALA A 420 -14.34 -32.59 -5.42
C ALA A 420 -14.90 -31.17 -5.45
N ARG A 421 -14.28 -30.26 -4.69
CA ARG A 421 -14.66 -28.86 -4.60
C ARG A 421 -13.53 -27.97 -5.07
N VAL A 422 -13.80 -27.10 -6.04
CA VAL A 422 -12.82 -26.15 -6.59
C VAL A 422 -13.33 -24.73 -6.41
N VAL A 423 -12.56 -23.88 -5.74
CA VAL A 423 -12.89 -22.49 -5.46
C VAL A 423 -11.98 -21.58 -6.26
N LEU A 424 -12.54 -20.70 -7.09
CA LEU A 424 -11.79 -19.74 -7.91
C LEU A 424 -12.29 -18.31 -7.69
N PRO A 425 -11.42 -17.29 -7.76
CA PRO A 425 -11.82 -15.89 -7.72
C PRO A 425 -12.52 -15.48 -9.03
N ILE A 426 -13.63 -14.74 -8.90
CA ILE A 426 -14.32 -14.16 -10.07
C ILE A 426 -13.79 -12.76 -10.37
N VAL A 427 -13.82 -12.38 -11.63
CA VAL A 427 -13.50 -11.02 -12.09
C VAL A 427 -14.81 -10.30 -12.36
N GLY A 428 -15.06 -9.23 -11.61
CA GLY A 428 -16.15 -8.30 -11.85
C GLY A 428 -16.06 -7.57 -13.18
#